data_AF-A0A1T3VYM6-F1
#
_entry.id   AF-A0A1T3VYM6-F1
#
_cell.length_a   1.000
_cell.length_b   1.000
_cell.length_c   1.000
_cell.angle_alpha   90.00
_cell.angle_beta   90.00
_cell.angle_gamma   90.00
#
_symmetry.space_group_name_H-M   'P 1'
#
loop_
_entity.id
_entity.type
_entity.pdbx_description
1 polymer ?
#
loop_
_entity_poly.entity_id
_entity_poly.type
_entity_poly.pdbx_seq_one_letter_code
_entity_poly.pdbx_strand_id
1 'polypeptide(L)'
;GLAEGRIIGQLPICWDPDRDTAIARAHDQFRWFAGGWSVNADLPTPAGFAAATEFVRPEDVAAEIPCGPDLDAVVAAVKPYRDAGFTDIALVQIGGDSQDRFLAEAAEPLLNALRSELG
;
A
#
# COMPACT_ATOMS: atom_id res chain seq x y z
N GLY A 1 20.33 -25.04 9.61
CA GLY A 1 19.54 -23.80 9.55
C GLY A 1 19.19 -23.59 8.10
N LEU A 2 17.95 -23.20 7.78
CA LEU A 2 17.59 -22.88 6.40
C LEU A 2 18.61 -21.85 5.88
N ALA A 3 19.21 -22.12 4.72
CA ALA A 3 19.98 -21.12 4.00
C ALA A 3 19.09 -19.89 3.76
N GLU A 4 19.66 -18.70 3.89
CA GLU A 4 19.02 -17.39 3.79
C GLU A 4 17.86 -17.35 2.77
N GLY A 5 16.64 -17.26 3.28
CA GLY A 5 15.43 -17.15 2.45
C GLY A 5 15.02 -15.70 2.26
N ARG A 6 14.34 -15.41 1.14
CA ARG A 6 13.75 -14.07 0.92
C ARG A 6 12.60 -13.83 1.89
N ILE A 7 12.62 -12.68 2.57
CA ILE A 7 11.57 -12.21 3.47
C ILE A 7 10.83 -11.08 2.75
N ILE A 8 9.60 -11.35 2.33
CA ILE A 8 8.84 -10.46 1.44
C ILE A 8 7.81 -9.66 2.24
N GLY A 9 7.89 -8.34 2.15
CA GLY A 9 6.90 -7.42 2.69
C GLY A 9 5.93 -6.97 1.61
N GLN A 10 4.65 -6.86 1.92
CA GLN A 10 3.67 -6.27 1.03
C GLN A 10 3.27 -4.89 1.56
N LEU A 11 3.36 -3.89 0.69
CA LEU A 11 2.99 -2.52 1.00
C LEU A 11 1.95 -2.04 -0.02
N PRO A 12 0.67 -1.88 0.38
CA PRO A 12 -0.31 -1.21 -0.46
C PRO A 12 0.07 0.26 -0.64
N ILE A 13 -0.12 0.76 -1.87
CA ILE A 13 0.01 2.17 -2.22
C ILE A 13 -1.14 2.55 -3.13
N CYS A 14 -1.52 3.83 -3.18
CA CYS A 14 -2.43 4.33 -4.20
C CYS A 14 -1.84 5.57 -4.85
N TRP A 15 -1.11 5.38 -5.93
CA TRP A 15 -0.60 6.49 -6.71
C TRP A 15 -1.68 7.03 -7.66
N ASP A 16 -1.77 8.36 -7.73
CA ASP A 16 -2.47 9.13 -8.74
C ASP A 16 -1.88 10.56 -8.74
N PRO A 17 -1.81 11.26 -9.89
CA PRO A 17 -1.41 12.67 -9.92
C PRO A 17 -2.27 13.58 -9.06
N ASP A 18 -3.55 13.22 -8.83
CA ASP A 18 -4.41 13.87 -7.87
C ASP A 18 -4.52 13.04 -6.57
N ARG A 19 -4.03 13.62 -5.47
CA ARG A 19 -4.02 12.97 -4.16
C ARG A 19 -5.42 12.61 -3.67
N ASP A 20 -6.40 13.47 -3.90
CA ASP A 20 -7.76 13.23 -3.40
C ASP A 20 -8.43 12.08 -4.17
N THR A 21 -8.19 11.99 -5.48
CA THR A 21 -8.59 10.84 -6.30
C THR A 21 -7.96 9.53 -5.80
N ALA A 22 -6.67 9.53 -5.46
CA ALA A 22 -6.01 8.37 -4.87
C ALA A 22 -6.62 7.97 -3.52
N ILE A 23 -6.86 8.93 -2.63
CA ILE A 23 -7.47 8.67 -1.31
C ILE A 23 -8.88 8.09 -1.47
N ALA A 24 -9.71 8.68 -2.34
CA ALA A 24 -11.06 8.19 -2.60
C ALA A 24 -11.04 6.75 -3.12
N ARG A 25 -10.12 6.44 -4.05
CA ARG A 25 -9.95 5.08 -4.60
C ARG A 25 -9.46 4.09 -3.55
N ALA A 26 -8.47 4.47 -2.74
CA ALA A 26 -7.95 3.63 -1.67
C ALA A 26 -9.02 3.35 -0.61
N HIS A 27 -9.84 4.35 -0.26
CA HIS A 27 -10.94 4.18 0.68
C HIS A 27 -12.03 3.25 0.13
N ASP A 28 -12.44 3.43 -1.12
CA ASP A 28 -13.46 2.59 -1.74
C ASP A 28 -13.02 1.12 -1.80
N GLN A 29 -11.79 0.85 -2.24
CA GLN A 29 -11.32 -0.49 -2.58
C GLN A 29 -10.57 -1.19 -1.43
N PHE A 30 -10.02 -0.45 -0.48
CA PHE A 30 -9.05 -0.94 0.50
C PHE A 30 -9.33 -0.53 1.95
N ARG A 31 -10.46 0.12 2.28
CA ARG A 31 -10.81 0.46 3.69
C ARG A 31 -10.83 -0.74 4.65
N TRP A 32 -10.99 -1.96 4.15
CA TRP A 32 -10.87 -3.21 4.91
C TRP A 32 -9.49 -3.41 5.55
N PHE A 33 -8.46 -2.72 5.07
CA PHE A 33 -7.11 -2.74 5.64
C PHE A 33 -7.08 -2.22 7.09
N ALA A 34 -7.94 -1.26 7.43
CA ALA A 34 -8.00 -0.61 8.75
C ALA A 34 -8.43 -1.54 9.90
N GLY A 35 -9.01 -2.71 9.60
CA GLY A 35 -9.43 -3.67 10.63
C GLY A 35 -8.27 -4.38 11.35
N GLY A 36 -7.07 -4.38 10.76
CA GLY A 36 -5.94 -5.16 11.23
C GLY A 36 -6.14 -6.68 11.06
N TRP A 37 -5.07 -7.45 11.24
CA TRP A 37 -5.09 -8.87 10.88
C TRP A 37 -6.02 -9.72 11.76
N SER A 38 -6.13 -9.43 13.05
CA SER A 38 -7.00 -10.21 13.96
C SER A 38 -8.46 -10.12 13.55
N VAL A 39 -8.94 -8.93 13.16
CA VAL A 39 -10.31 -8.76 12.67
C VAL A 39 -10.46 -9.37 11.27
N ASN A 40 -9.51 -9.08 10.37
CA ASN A 40 -9.60 -9.52 8.98
C ASN A 40 -9.59 -11.05 8.84
N ALA A 41 -8.92 -11.78 9.73
CA ALA A 41 -8.91 -13.24 9.73
C ALA A 41 -10.25 -13.87 10.17
N ASP A 42 -11.06 -13.14 10.94
CA ASP A 42 -12.32 -13.63 11.50
C ASP A 42 -13.55 -13.24 10.66
N LEU A 43 -13.39 -12.43 9.60
CA LEU A 43 -14.47 -12.00 8.73
C LEU A 43 -14.64 -12.97 7.55
N PRO A 44 -15.72 -13.78 7.51
CA PRO A 44 -15.83 -14.89 6.54
C PRO A 44 -16.36 -14.47 5.16
N THR A 45 -16.85 -13.23 5.01
CA THR A 45 -17.55 -12.79 3.79
C THR A 45 -17.23 -11.33 3.42
N PRO A 46 -17.33 -10.96 2.14
CA PRO A 46 -17.21 -9.57 1.70
C PRO A 46 -18.17 -8.60 2.40
N ALA A 47 -19.40 -9.05 2.69
CA ALA A 47 -20.37 -8.25 3.44
C ALA A 47 -19.91 -7.96 4.88
N GLY A 48 -19.22 -8.92 5.51
CA GLY A 48 -18.59 -8.75 6.82
C GLY A 48 -17.51 -7.66 6.80
N PHE A 49 -16.64 -7.66 5.79
CA PHE A 49 -15.64 -6.59 5.59
C PHE A 49 -16.30 -5.23 5.36
N ALA A 50 -17.36 -5.17 4.55
CA ALA A 50 -18.08 -3.93 4.28
C ALA A 50 -18.71 -3.34 5.55
N ALA A 51 -19.34 -4.18 6.38
CA ALA A 51 -19.94 -3.75 7.65
C ALA A 51 -18.88 -3.33 8.67
N ALA A 52 -17.81 -4.12 8.83
CA ALA A 52 -16.74 -3.81 9.78
C ALA A 52 -16.02 -2.49 9.48
N THR A 53 -16.11 -2.00 8.24
CA THR A 53 -15.40 -0.80 7.78
C THR A 53 -16.34 0.32 7.33
N GLU A 54 -17.62 0.25 7.65
CA GLU A 54 -18.62 1.23 7.21
C GLU A 54 -18.34 2.66 7.72
N PHE A 55 -17.67 2.79 8.87
CA PHE A 55 -17.32 4.06 9.51
C PHE A 55 -15.86 4.47 9.30
N VAL A 56 -15.06 3.66 8.58
CA VAL A 56 -13.70 4.06 8.21
C VAL A 56 -13.81 5.27 7.30
N ARG A 57 -13.04 6.33 7.59
CA ARG A 57 -13.06 7.57 6.80
C ARG A 57 -11.90 7.58 5.82
N PRO A 58 -11.96 8.38 4.73
CA PRO A 58 -10.86 8.45 3.77
C PRO A 58 -9.52 8.87 4.41
N GLU A 59 -9.54 9.74 5.41
CA GLU A 59 -8.35 10.14 6.15
C GLU A 59 -7.73 9.02 6.99
N ASP A 60 -8.54 8.07 7.48
CA ASP A 60 -8.04 6.93 8.24
C ASP A 60 -7.24 6.00 7.32
N VAL A 61 -7.70 5.82 6.07
CA VAL A 61 -6.97 5.07 5.04
C VAL A 61 -5.71 5.80 4.59
N ALA A 62 -5.79 7.12 4.36
CA ALA A 62 -4.67 7.93 3.91
C ALA A 62 -3.55 8.07 4.97
N ALA A 63 -3.85 7.77 6.24
CA ALA A 63 -2.86 7.72 7.31
C ALA A 63 -2.03 6.43 7.31
N GLU A 64 -2.57 5.34 6.76
CA GLU A 64 -1.91 4.02 6.72
C GLU A 64 -1.35 3.67 5.34
N ILE A 65 -1.98 4.16 4.27
CA ILE A 65 -1.62 3.84 2.89
C ILE A 65 -1.13 5.12 2.20
N PRO A 66 0.12 5.14 1.69
CA PRO A 66 0.61 6.25 0.88
C PRO A 66 -0.31 6.50 -0.32
N CYS A 67 -0.91 7.69 -0.37
CA CYS A 67 -1.84 8.10 -1.42
C CYS A 67 -1.37 9.39 -2.11
N GLY A 68 -1.40 9.40 -3.44
CA GLY A 68 -1.12 10.57 -4.28
C GLY A 68 0.23 10.54 -5.00
N PRO A 69 0.69 11.69 -5.52
CA PRO A 69 1.86 11.75 -6.42
C PRO A 69 3.21 11.77 -5.71
N ASP A 70 3.21 11.90 -4.38
CA ASP A 70 4.42 11.99 -3.57
C ASP A 70 5.09 10.62 -3.44
N LEU A 71 6.14 10.40 -4.23
CA LEU A 71 6.91 9.15 -4.20
C LEU A 71 7.78 9.02 -2.94
N ASP A 72 8.17 10.14 -2.33
CA ASP A 72 8.97 10.13 -1.09
C ASP A 72 8.14 9.58 0.06
N ALA A 73 6.83 9.81 0.07
CA ALA A 73 5.91 9.18 1.01
C ALA A 73 5.92 7.64 0.90
N VAL A 74 6.04 7.11 -0.32
CA VAL A 74 6.17 5.66 -0.54
C VAL A 74 7.52 5.16 -0.04
N VAL A 75 8.61 5.85 -0.35
CA VAL A 75 9.96 5.48 0.13
C VAL A 75 10.01 5.46 1.66
N ALA A 76 9.43 6.47 2.31
CA ALA A 76 9.33 6.55 3.76
C ALA A 76 8.54 5.36 4.35
N ALA A 77 7.46 4.93 3.69
CA ALA A 77 6.66 3.79 4.11
C ALA A 77 7.37 2.43 3.92
N VAL A 78 8.34 2.35 3.00
CA VAL A 78 9.17 1.14 2.80
C VAL A 78 10.26 1.00 3.88
N LYS A 79 10.80 2.12 4.37
CA LYS A 79 11.94 2.13 5.32
C LYS A 79 11.76 1.21 6.54
N PRO A 80 10.60 1.15 7.23
CA PRO A 80 10.41 0.24 8.37
C PRO A 80 10.60 -1.25 8.02
N TYR A 81 10.24 -1.66 6.80
CA TYR A 81 10.43 -3.04 6.37
C TYR A 81 11.92 -3.35 6.18
N ARG A 82 12.68 -2.44 5.57
CA ARG A 82 14.14 -2.58 5.46
C ARG A 82 14.78 -2.67 6.84
N ASP A 83 14.43 -1.76 7.74
CA ASP A 83 14.99 -1.70 9.09
C ASP A 83 14.62 -2.96 9.91
N ALA A 84 13.51 -3.63 9.57
CA ALA A 84 13.10 -4.92 10.13
C ALA A 84 13.75 -6.15 9.45
N GLY A 85 14.59 -5.96 8.44
CA GLY A 85 15.34 -7.04 7.77
C GLY A 85 14.59 -7.74 6.64
N PHE A 86 13.53 -7.13 6.09
CA PHE A 86 12.91 -7.64 4.86
C PHE A 86 13.88 -7.52 3.69
N THR A 87 13.89 -8.54 2.82
CA THR A 87 14.79 -8.60 1.65
C THR A 87 14.13 -8.07 0.38
N ASP A 88 12.81 -8.20 0.28
CA ASP A 88 12.04 -7.83 -0.91
C ASP A 88 10.76 -7.12 -0.48
N ILE A 89 10.36 -6.12 -1.26
CA ILE A 89 9.11 -5.38 -1.04
C ILE A 89 8.27 -5.46 -2.30
N ALA A 90 7.06 -6.01 -2.14
CA ALA A 90 6.03 -6.01 -3.15
C ALA A 90 5.14 -4.78 -2.93
N LEU A 91 5.26 -3.80 -3.82
CA LEU A 91 4.35 -2.67 -3.89
C LEU A 91 3.03 -3.13 -4.53
N VAL A 92 1.91 -2.88 -3.85
CA VAL A 92 0.57 -3.24 -4.31
C VAL A 92 -0.18 -1.96 -4.66
N GLN A 93 -0.10 -1.55 -5.93
CA GLN A 93 -0.87 -0.40 -6.42
C GLN A 93 -2.37 -0.71 -6.36
N ILE A 94 -3.12 0.14 -5.67
CA ILE A 94 -4.58 0.09 -5.58
C ILE A 94 -5.18 0.77 -6.81
N GLY A 95 -6.27 0.20 -7.33
CA GLY A 95 -6.93 0.70 -8.53
C GLY A 95 -6.50 -0.04 -9.78
N GLY A 96 -7.16 -1.16 -10.08
CA GLY A 96 -6.90 -1.96 -11.29
C GLY A 96 -6.90 -1.12 -12.57
N ASP A 97 -7.88 -0.22 -12.71
CA ASP A 97 -8.03 0.67 -13.88
C ASP A 97 -6.93 1.75 -13.99
N SER A 98 -6.13 1.94 -12.94
CA SER A 98 -5.03 2.92 -12.90
C SER A 98 -3.63 2.29 -13.04
N GLN A 99 -3.54 0.96 -13.14
CA GLN A 99 -2.27 0.22 -13.16
C GLN A 99 -1.37 0.64 -14.34
N ASP A 100 -1.92 0.67 -15.56
CA ASP A 100 -1.14 1.01 -16.76
C ASP A 100 -0.53 2.41 -16.65
N ARG A 101 -1.28 3.35 -16.09
CA ARG A 101 -0.81 4.72 -15.88
C ARG A 101 0.28 4.78 -14.82
N PHE A 102 0.10 4.10 -13.68
CA PHE A 102 1.12 3.99 -12.64
C PHE A 102 2.42 3.40 -13.20
N LEU A 103 2.33 2.32 -13.98
CA LEU A 103 3.48 1.68 -14.61
C LEU A 103 4.19 2.61 -15.60
N ALA A 104 3.44 3.40 -16.38
CA ALA A 104 3.99 4.31 -17.37
C ALA A 104 4.61 5.58 -16.77
N GLU A 105 4.04 6.12 -15.68
CA GLU A 105 4.38 7.46 -15.19
C GLU A 105 5.19 7.46 -13.88
N ALA A 106 4.99 6.47 -13.00
CA ALA A 106 5.49 6.53 -11.62
C ALA A 106 6.36 5.34 -11.19
N ALA A 107 6.15 4.15 -11.76
CA ALA A 107 6.85 2.96 -11.33
C ALA A 107 8.37 3.06 -11.49
N GLU A 108 8.87 3.53 -12.63
CA GLU A 108 10.31 3.69 -12.86
C GLU A 108 10.95 4.78 -11.96
N PRO A 109 10.39 6.01 -11.87
CA PRO A 109 10.86 7.00 -10.90
C PRO A 109 10.88 6.48 -9.46
N LEU A 110 9.84 5.77 -9.04
CA LEU A 110 9.73 5.20 -7.70
C LEU A 110 10.80 4.13 -7.46
N LEU A 111 11.04 3.24 -8.41
CA LEU A 111 12.09 2.23 -8.32
C LEU A 111 13.48 2.87 -8.20
N ASN A 112 13.73 3.96 -8.92
CA ASN A 112 14.99 4.69 -8.83
C ASN A 112 15.17 5.35 -7.46
N ALA A 113 14.12 5.99 -6.92
CA ALA A 113 14.14 6.59 -5.58
C ALA A 113 14.38 5.53 -4.50
N LEU A 114 13.68 4.39 -4.55
CA LEU A 114 13.87 3.28 -3.63
C LEU A 114 15.30 2.74 -3.65
N ARG A 115 15.89 2.57 -4.83
CA ARG A 115 17.28 2.11 -4.96
C ARG A 115 18.29 3.12 -4.45
N SER A 116 18.04 4.42 -4.61
CA SER A 116 18.92 5.49 -4.14
C SER A 116 18.92 5.61 -2.61
N GLU A 117 17.75 5.53 -1.99
CA GLU A 117 17.59 5.78 -0.54
C GLU A 117 17.73 4.51 0.30
N LEU A 118 17.43 3.34 -0.28
CA LEU A 118 17.35 2.07 0.43
C LEU A 118 18.34 1.00 -0.03
N GLY A 119 19.06 1.24 -1.13
CA GLY A 119 20.07 0.34 -1.71
C GLY A 119 21.48 0.56 -1.18
#